data_AF-A0A7X9ABF5-F1
#
_entry.id   AF-A0A7X9ABF5-F1
#
_cell.length_a   1.000
_cell.length_b   1.000
_cell.length_c   1.000
_cell.angle_alpha   90.00
_cell.angle_beta   90.00
_cell.angle_gamma   90.00
#
_symmetry.space_group_name_H-M   'P 1'
#
loop_
_entity.id
_entity.type
_entity.pdbx_description
1 polymer ?
#
loop_
_entity_poly.entity_id
_entity_poly.type
_entity_poly.pdbx_seq_one_letter_code
_entity_poly.pdbx_strand_id
1 'polypeptide(L)' 'MEILFSEAEIRDRIQCLGEEISRYYQDQPLTILALLNGALIFAADLARAITCEDCYLDCMAVCSYSGHR' A
#
# COMPACT_ATOMS: atom_id res chain seq x y z
N MET A 1 -4.54 -25.15 9.07
CA MET A 1 -4.37 -23.79 8.51
C MET A 1 -4.18 -22.88 9.70
N GLU A 2 -3.00 -22.28 9.82
CA GLU A 2 -2.67 -21.36 10.92
C GLU A 2 -2.95 -19.93 10.47
N ILE A 3 -3.52 -19.11 11.36
CA ILE A 3 -3.73 -17.68 11.11
C ILE A 3 -2.45 -16.97 11.53
N LEU A 4 -1.72 -16.40 10.57
CA LEU A 4 -0.50 -15.63 10.85
C LEU A 4 -0.79 -14.23 11.38
N PHE A 5 -1.82 -13.59 10.82
CA PHE A 5 -2.30 -12.26 11.23
C PHE A 5 -3.81 -12.23 11.13
N SER A 6 -4.46 -11.69 12.16
CA SER A 6 -5.87 -11.34 12.15
C SER A 6 -6.12 -10.10 11.30
N GLU A 7 -7.38 -9.92 10.89
CA GLU A 7 -7.82 -8.72 10.16
C GLU A 7 -7.58 -7.43 10.96
N ALA A 8 -7.74 -7.49 12.29
CA ALA A 8 -7.50 -6.36 13.17
C ALA A 8 -6.02 -5.96 13.19
N GLU A 9 -5.10 -6.92 13.32
CA GLU A 9 -3.66 -6.66 13.30
C GLU A 9 -3.19 -6.04 11.97
N ILE A 10 -3.73 -6.53 10.84
CA ILE A 10 -3.43 -5.96 9.52
C ILE A 10 -3.94 -4.52 9.43
N ARG A 11 -5.17 -4.27 9.85
CA ARG A 11 -5.80 -2.95 9.82
C ARG A 11 -5.06 -1.94 10.69
N ASP A 12 -4.68 -2.33 11.90
CA ASP A 12 -3.92 -1.48 12.82
C ASP A 12 -2.56 -1.11 12.21
N ARG A 13 -1.88 -2.09 11.59
CA ARG A 13 -0.61 -1.81 10.92
C ARG A 13 -0.76 -0.87 9.73
N ILE A 14 -1.82 -1.02 8.94
CA ILE A 14 -2.12 -0.13 7.81
C ILE A 14 -2.42 1.29 8.31
N GLN A 15 -3.17 1.44 9.40
CA GLN A 15 -3.46 2.75 9.99
C GLN A 15 -2.19 3.46 10.44
N CYS A 16 -1.30 2.77 11.16
CA CYS A 16 -0.01 3.34 11.56
C CYS A 16 0.84 3.75 10.35
N LEU A 17 0.90 2.92 9.31
CA LEU A 17 1.63 3.23 8.08
C LEU A 17 1.04 4.44 7.34
N GLY A 18 -0.29 4.53 7.26
CA GLY A 18 -0.98 5.66 6.65
C GLY A 18 -0.67 6.97 7.37
N GLU A 19 -0.66 6.97 8.71
CA GLU A 19 -0.30 8.13 9.52
C GLU A 19 1.18 8.53 9.35
N GLU A 20 2.09 7.56 9.33
CA GLU A 20 3.53 7.79 9.10
C GLU A 20 3.77 8.43 7.73
N ILE A 21 3.17 7.88 6.68
CA ILE A 21 3.27 8.40 5.30
C ILE A 21 2.66 9.80 5.22
N SER A 22 1.48 9.99 5.80
CA SER A 22 0.77 11.28 5.77
C SER A 22 1.56 12.38 6.46
N ARG A 23 2.22 12.07 7.58
CA ARG A 23 3.09 13.01 8.29
C ARG A 23 4.36 13.32 7.50
N TYR A 24 4.90 12.36 6.78
CA TYR A 24 6.10 12.57 5.99
C TYR A 24 5.82 13.44 4.75
N TYR A 25 4.71 13.17 4.06
CA TYR A 25 4.38 13.85 2.81
C TYR A 25 3.64 15.17 3.01
N GLN A 26 2.73 15.33 4.00
CA GLN A 26 2.01 16.57 4.33
C GLN A 26 1.62 17.45 3.12
N ASP A 27 2.48 18.41 2.76
CA ASP A 27 2.26 19.39 1.69
C ASP A 27 2.89 18.99 0.33
N GLN A 28 3.42 17.77 0.23
CA GLN A 28 4.04 17.22 -0.98
C GLN A 28 3.10 16.25 -1.68
N PRO A 29 3.08 16.28 -3.03
CA PRO A 29 2.30 15.33 -3.81
C PRO A 29 2.80 13.89 -3.56
N LEU A 30 1.86 12.98 -3.36
CA LEU A 30 2.13 11.56 -3.17
C LEU A 30 1.52 10.74 -4.30
N THR A 31 2.34 9.89 -4.92
CA THR A 31 1.85 8.87 -5.87
C THR A 31 2.08 7.48 -5.29
N ILE A 32 1.00 6.76 -5.03
CA ILE A 32 1.01 5.35 -4.63
C ILE A 32 1.01 4.51 -5.91
N LEU A 33 2.07 3.73 -6.15
CA LEU A 33 2.16 2.83 -7.30
C LEU A 33 2.03 1.38 -6.86
N ALA A 34 0.87 0.76 -7.14
CA ALA A 34 0.59 -0.63 -6.77
C ALA A 34 1.06 -1.61 -7.86
N LEU A 35 1.87 -2.60 -7.48
CA LEU A 35 2.29 -3.67 -8.38
C LEU A 35 1.26 -4.79 -8.42
N LEU A 36 0.73 -5.05 -9.61
CA LEU A 36 -0.33 -6.04 -9.81
C LEU A 36 0.22 -7.48 -9.82
N ASN A 37 -0.55 -8.47 -9.34
CA ASN A 37 -1.93 -8.37 -8.85
C ASN A 37 -2.03 -8.31 -7.31
N GLY A 38 -1.05 -8.89 -6.59
CA GLY A 38 -1.16 -9.16 -5.16
C GLY A 38 -1.22 -7.93 -4.26
N ALA A 39 -0.71 -6.78 -4.73
CA ALA A 39 -0.71 -5.56 -3.92
C ALA A 39 -2.04 -4.80 -3.93
N LEU A 40 -3.01 -5.17 -4.78
CA LEU A 40 -4.19 -4.33 -5.04
C LEU A 40 -5.02 -4.06 -3.79
N ILE A 41 -5.33 -5.09 -3.00
CA ILE A 41 -6.16 -4.96 -1.79
C ILE A 41 -5.42 -4.15 -0.73
N PHE A 42 -4.14 -4.47 -0.49
CA PHE A 42 -3.30 -3.75 0.45
C PHE A 42 -3.14 -2.26 0.07
N ALA A 43 -2.93 -1.97 -1.21
CA ALA A 43 -2.81 -0.59 -1.69
C ALA A 43 -4.12 0.19 -1.53
N ALA A 44 -5.27 -0.45 -1.75
CA ALA A 44 -6.57 0.19 -1.53
C ALA A 44 -6.83 0.48 -0.04
N ASP A 45 -6.46 -0.44 0.86
CA ASP A 45 -6.55 -0.22 2.30
C ASP A 45 -5.60 0.90 2.76
N LEU A 46 -4.36 0.89 2.27
CA LEU A 46 -3.36 1.91 2.61
C LEU A 46 -3.75 3.29 2.09
N ALA A 47 -4.23 3.39 0.86
CA ALA A 47 -4.69 4.65 0.29
C ALA A 47 -5.84 5.28 1.10
N ARG A 48 -6.73 4.47 1.68
CA ARG A 48 -7.79 4.95 2.59
C ARG A 48 -7.26 5.51 3.91
N ALA A 49 -6.12 4.98 4.39
CA ALA A 49 -5.52 5.41 5.66
C ALA A 49 -4.65 6.67 5.51
N ILE A 50 -4.29 7.05 4.29
CA ILE A 50 -3.48 8.24 4.01
C ILE A 50 -4.39 9.48 3.93
N THR A 51 -3.96 10.58 4.56
CA THR A 51 -4.72 11.84 4.66
C THR A 51 -4.08 13.00 3.89
N CYS A 52 -3.13 12.74 2.99
CA CYS A 52 -2.54 13.77 2.13
C CYS A 52 -3.61 14.34 1.18
N GLU A 53 -3.64 15.67 1.01
CA GLU A 53 -4.61 16.33 0.12
C GLU A 53 -4.33 16.02 -1.37
N ASP A 54 -3.06 15.93 -1.75
CA ASP A 54 -2.63 15.65 -3.12
C ASP A 54 -2.06 14.22 -3.24
N CYS A 55 -2.97 13.25 -3.35
CA CYS A 55 -2.65 11.83 -3.42
C CYS A 55 -3.21 11.17 -4.69
N TYR A 56 -2.33 10.55 -5.48
CA TYR A 56 -2.67 9.77 -6.67
C TYR A 56 -2.40 8.29 -6.43
N LEU A 57 -3.29 7.42 -6.93
CA LEU A 57 -3.12 5.97 -6.93
C LEU A 57 -3.04 5.50 -8.38
N ASP A 58 -1.96 4.81 -8.74
CA ASP A 58 -1.80 4.17 -10.03
C ASP A 58 -1.37 2.70 -9.85
N CYS A 59 -1.60 1.87 -10.86
CA CYS A 59 -1.32 0.45 -10.85
C CYS A 59 -0.46 0.07 -12.05
N MET A 60 0.55 -0.76 -11.83
CA MET A 60 1.40 -1.27 -12.90
C MET A 60 1.49 -2.79 -12.84
N ALA A 61 1.26 -3.43 -13.99
CA ALA A 61 1.54 -4.85 -14.19
C ALA A 61 2.96 -5.04 -14.69
N VAL A 62 3.75 -5.82 -13.96
CA VAL A 62 5.14 -6.13 -14.32
C VAL A 62 5.39 -7.63 -14.24
N CYS A 63 6.29 -8.12 -15.09
CA CYS A 63 6.73 -9.51 -15.07
C CYS A 63 8.14 -9.58 -14.50
N SER A 64 8.36 -10.47 -13.53
CA SER A 64 9.72 -10.79 -13.10
C SER A 64 10.47 -11.48 -14.24
N TYR A 65 11.72 -11.10 -14.47
CA TYR A 65 12.60 -11.88 -15.34
C TYR A 65 13.06 -13.12 -14.58
N SER A 66 12.35 -14.23 -14.77
CA SER A 66 12.84 -15.55 -14.35
C SER A 66 13.82 -16.06 -15.41
N GLY A 67 15.11 -15.75 -15.21
CA GLY A 67 16.17 -16.38 -15.98
C GLY A 67 16.14 -17.89 -15.80
N HIS A 68 16.21 -18.63 -16.90
CA HIS A 68 16.30 -20.08 -16.93
C HIS A 68 17.35 -20.59 -15.93
N ARG A 69 16.93 -21.45 -15.00
CA ARG A 69 17.79 -22.38 -14.29
C ARG A 69 17.40 -23.79 -14.70
#